data_AF-A0A939ETN4-F1
#
_entry.id   AF-A0A939ETN4-F1
#
_cell.length_a   1.000
_cell.length_b   1.000
_cell.length_c   1.000
_cell.angle_alpha   90.00
_cell.angle_beta   90.00
_cell.angle_gamma   90.00
#
_symmetry.space_group_name_H-M   'P 1'
#
loop_
_entity.id
_entity.type
_entity.pdbx_description
1 polymer ?
#
loop_
_entity_poly.entity_id
_entity_poly.type
_entity_poly.pdbx_seq_one_letter_code
_entity_poly.pdbx_strand_id
1 'polypeptide(L)'
;MLHSDLLAYVEKHLSSELALMQTGGYATAHPTLTPAEKALIYHYTDTGSTALNRALHTNLRGVPGVFQQELPVVLRKLPIYAGTVYSAAHLQPTELSRLVAAATTGDTLENAGIITWPAYLSASCSRRVAKIHAAGFSDSVAPKNCLFVVRSKTGRNIEQLSCYGPNGKDPFDSEQEVLFLPDTQFTVVGIDLATSLPIIQLIEV
;
A
#
# COMPACT_ATOMS: atom_id res chain seq x y z
N MET A 1 -11.90 -23.17 6.90
CA MET A 1 -11.07 -23.49 8.07
C MET A 1 -10.23 -22.26 8.46
N LEU A 2 -10.79 -21.03 8.47
CA LEU A 2 -9.97 -19.79 8.46
C LEU A 2 -10.27 -18.80 9.60
N HIS A 3 -11.46 -18.82 10.21
CA HIS A 3 -11.83 -17.77 11.17
C HIS A 3 -11.29 -18.02 12.61
N SER A 4 -11.13 -19.29 13.01
CA SER A 4 -10.60 -19.65 14.33
C SER A 4 -9.13 -19.27 14.50
N ASP A 5 -8.34 -19.44 13.46
CA ASP A 5 -6.89 -19.27 13.50
C ASP A 5 -6.52 -17.79 13.49
N LEU A 6 -7.31 -16.98 12.77
CA LEU A 6 -7.22 -15.52 12.81
C LEU A 6 -7.47 -14.97 14.22
N LEU A 7 -8.59 -15.35 14.85
CA LEU A 7 -8.93 -14.85 16.18
C LEU A 7 -7.85 -15.23 17.19
N ALA A 8 -7.41 -16.49 17.21
CA ALA A 8 -6.34 -16.94 18.10
C ALA A 8 -5.01 -16.21 17.85
N TYR A 9 -4.67 -15.92 16.59
CA TYR A 9 -3.50 -15.12 16.24
C TYR A 9 -3.61 -13.70 16.81
N VAL A 10 -4.74 -13.04 16.58
CA VAL A 10 -4.96 -11.66 17.02
C VAL A 10 -4.99 -11.55 18.55
N GLU A 11 -5.70 -12.45 19.25
CA GLU A 11 -5.73 -12.46 20.72
C GLU A 11 -4.34 -12.63 21.32
N LYS A 12 -3.49 -13.47 20.70
CA LYS A 12 -2.14 -13.75 21.18
C LYS A 12 -1.14 -12.65 20.85
N HIS A 13 -1.23 -12.07 19.66
CA HIS A 13 -0.17 -11.22 19.11
C HIS A 13 -0.56 -9.74 18.98
N LEU A 14 -1.85 -9.44 18.88
CA LEU A 14 -2.40 -8.11 18.56
C LEU A 14 -3.54 -7.74 19.53
N SER A 15 -3.40 -8.11 20.81
CA SER A 15 -4.46 -7.92 21.82
C SER A 15 -4.77 -6.44 22.08
N SER A 16 -3.76 -5.57 22.03
CA SER A 16 -3.92 -4.12 22.15
C SER A 16 -4.69 -3.53 20.97
N GLU A 17 -4.34 -3.94 19.75
CA GLU A 17 -5.02 -3.54 18.52
C GLU A 17 -6.46 -4.06 18.52
N LEU A 18 -6.68 -5.31 18.94
CA LEU A 18 -8.01 -5.89 19.06
C LEU A 18 -8.91 -5.07 20.00
N ALA A 19 -8.41 -4.70 21.17
CA ALA A 19 -9.14 -3.86 22.12
C ALA A 19 -9.44 -2.48 21.51
N LEU A 20 -8.47 -1.88 20.82
CA LEU A 20 -8.65 -0.59 20.14
C LEU A 20 -9.78 -0.65 19.10
N MET A 21 -9.86 -1.73 18.31
CA MET A 21 -10.86 -1.90 17.25
C MET A 21 -12.30 -2.03 17.75
N GLN A 22 -12.50 -2.16 19.07
CA GLN A 22 -13.80 -2.22 19.72
C GLN A 22 -14.26 -0.86 20.25
N THR A 23 -13.49 0.21 20.03
CA THR A 23 -13.75 1.54 20.61
C THR A 23 -13.85 2.63 19.55
N GLY A 24 -14.52 3.73 19.91
CA GLY A 24 -14.54 4.98 19.13
C GLY A 24 -14.92 4.80 17.65
N GLY A 25 -14.25 5.56 16.78
CA GLY A 25 -14.48 5.50 15.34
C GLY A 25 -14.10 4.15 14.71
N TYR A 26 -13.11 3.43 15.26
CA TYR A 26 -12.74 2.09 14.78
C TYR A 26 -13.88 1.06 14.94
N ALA A 27 -14.63 1.13 16.05
CA ALA A 27 -15.77 0.25 16.28
C ALA A 27 -16.82 0.38 15.15
N THR A 28 -17.06 1.61 14.71
CA THR A 28 -18.07 1.94 13.69
C THR A 28 -17.55 1.84 12.24
N ALA A 29 -16.24 1.97 12.03
CA ALA A 29 -15.62 1.87 10.71
C ALA A 29 -15.78 0.46 10.14
N HIS A 30 -16.18 0.34 8.87
CA HIS A 30 -16.37 -0.94 8.17
C HIS A 30 -17.11 -2.00 9.02
N PRO A 31 -18.42 -1.83 9.27
CA PRO A 31 -19.19 -2.70 10.18
C PRO A 31 -19.29 -4.16 9.71
N THR A 32 -18.95 -4.45 8.46
CA THR A 32 -18.88 -5.81 7.91
C THR A 32 -17.61 -6.55 8.29
N LEU A 33 -16.61 -5.89 8.87
CA LEU A 33 -15.40 -6.50 9.40
C LEU A 33 -15.51 -6.76 10.91
N THR A 34 -15.00 -7.90 11.34
CA THR A 34 -14.84 -8.20 12.77
C THR A 34 -13.71 -7.37 13.37
N PRO A 35 -13.68 -7.15 14.71
CA PRO A 35 -12.57 -6.46 15.36
C PRO A 35 -11.20 -7.09 15.09
N ALA A 36 -11.12 -8.42 14.97
CA ALA A 36 -9.88 -9.13 14.67
C ALA A 36 -9.35 -8.81 13.26
N GLU A 37 -10.25 -8.70 12.29
CA GLU A 37 -9.88 -8.33 10.92
C GLU A 37 -9.42 -6.88 10.81
N LYS A 38 -10.12 -5.96 11.51
CA LYS A 38 -9.71 -4.56 11.61
C LYS A 38 -8.32 -4.43 12.24
N ALA A 39 -8.02 -5.25 13.25
CA ALA A 39 -6.73 -5.24 13.94
C ALA A 39 -5.57 -5.63 13.00
N LEU A 40 -5.79 -6.52 12.02
CA LEU A 40 -4.76 -6.82 11.01
C LEU A 40 -4.43 -5.61 10.13
N ILE A 41 -5.44 -4.84 9.72
CA ILE A 41 -5.24 -3.65 8.89
C ILE A 41 -4.49 -2.58 9.68
N TYR A 42 -4.92 -2.30 10.92
CA TYR A 42 -4.21 -1.38 11.81
C TYR A 42 -2.76 -1.82 12.01
N HIS A 43 -2.54 -3.11 12.34
CA HIS A 43 -1.20 -3.66 12.53
C HIS A 43 -0.32 -3.50 11.30
N TYR A 44 -0.85 -3.74 10.10
CA TYR A 44 -0.13 -3.52 8.84
C TYR A 44 0.39 -2.08 8.76
N THR A 45 -0.46 -1.10 9.05
CA THR A 45 -0.09 0.33 8.95
C THR A 45 0.87 0.80 10.03
N ASP A 46 0.81 0.22 11.24
CA ASP A 46 1.65 0.65 12.37
C ASP A 46 3.06 0.05 12.31
N THR A 47 3.18 -1.27 12.22
CA THR A 47 4.49 -1.96 12.32
C THR A 47 4.64 -3.16 11.40
N GLY A 48 3.54 -3.72 10.90
CA GLY A 48 3.54 -4.97 10.13
C GLY A 48 4.00 -4.84 8.67
N SER A 49 3.90 -3.65 8.07
CA SER A 49 4.16 -3.43 6.64
C SER A 49 5.60 -3.76 6.23
N THR A 50 6.59 -3.34 7.01
CA THR A 50 8.02 -3.42 6.61
C THR A 50 8.50 -4.86 6.46
N ALA A 51 8.21 -5.72 7.45
CA ALA A 51 8.62 -7.12 7.40
C ALA A 51 7.84 -7.89 6.33
N LEU A 52 6.53 -7.64 6.21
CA LEU A 52 5.66 -8.28 5.23
C LEU A 52 6.09 -7.95 3.80
N ASN A 53 6.24 -6.66 3.47
CA ASN A 53 6.63 -6.24 2.13
C ASN A 53 8.05 -6.70 1.77
N ARG A 54 9.00 -6.69 2.72
CA ARG A 54 10.35 -7.22 2.49
C ARG A 54 10.32 -8.71 2.12
N ALA A 55 9.53 -9.51 2.83
CA ALA A 55 9.41 -10.93 2.54
C ALA A 55 8.81 -11.19 1.15
N LEU A 56 7.80 -10.41 0.76
CA LEU A 56 7.19 -10.49 -0.57
C LEU A 56 8.17 -10.08 -1.68
N HIS A 57 9.01 -9.06 -1.46
CA HIS A 57 10.03 -8.66 -2.43
C HIS A 57 11.17 -9.67 -2.62
N THR A 58 11.47 -10.48 -1.60
CA THR A 58 12.67 -11.33 -1.57
C THR A 58 12.38 -12.83 -1.57
N ASN A 59 11.09 -13.22 -1.61
CA ASN A 59 10.62 -14.58 -1.35
C ASN A 59 11.17 -15.16 -0.02
N LEU A 60 11.56 -14.32 0.94
CA LEU A 60 12.09 -14.76 2.22
C LEU A 60 10.96 -15.33 3.09
N ARG A 61 11.11 -16.60 3.50
CA ARG A 61 10.25 -17.24 4.49
C ARG A 61 10.50 -16.60 5.86
N GLY A 62 9.63 -15.69 6.30
CA GLY A 62 9.81 -15.02 7.59
C GLY A 62 8.61 -14.27 8.18
N VAL A 63 7.49 -14.16 7.45
CA VAL A 63 6.27 -13.53 7.99
C VAL A 63 5.38 -14.61 8.63
N PRO A 64 4.77 -14.38 9.79
CA PRO A 64 3.82 -15.31 10.39
C PRO A 64 2.75 -15.70 9.37
N GLY A 65 2.54 -17.01 9.20
CA GLY A 65 1.68 -17.57 8.17
C GLY A 65 0.28 -16.98 8.18
N VAL A 66 -0.30 -16.76 9.37
CA VAL A 66 -1.67 -16.21 9.50
C VAL A 66 -1.74 -14.75 9.04
N PHE A 67 -0.83 -13.87 9.45
CA PHE A 67 -0.90 -12.46 9.04
C PHE A 67 -0.75 -12.31 7.52
N GLN A 68 0.22 -13.00 6.91
CA GLN A 68 0.43 -12.97 5.47
C GLN A 68 -0.75 -13.56 4.69
N GLN A 69 -1.39 -14.62 5.21
CA GLN A 69 -2.50 -15.30 4.54
C GLN A 69 -3.84 -14.55 4.69
N GLU A 70 -4.11 -14.00 5.87
CA GLU A 70 -5.41 -13.41 6.21
C GLU A 70 -5.54 -11.95 5.78
N LEU A 71 -4.46 -11.15 5.85
CA LEU A 71 -4.53 -9.75 5.43
C LEU A 71 -5.12 -9.55 4.02
N PRO A 72 -4.71 -10.28 2.97
CA PRO A 72 -5.31 -10.10 1.64
C PRO A 72 -6.76 -10.63 1.58
N VAL A 73 -7.15 -11.58 2.42
CA VAL A 73 -8.54 -12.04 2.54
C VAL A 73 -9.42 -10.95 3.15
N VAL A 74 -8.92 -10.32 4.21
CA VAL A 74 -9.59 -9.21 4.91
C VAL A 74 -9.74 -7.99 3.98
N LEU A 75 -8.65 -7.57 3.34
CA LEU A 75 -8.67 -6.41 2.43
C LEU A 75 -9.66 -6.59 1.29
N ARG A 76 -9.86 -7.81 0.77
CA ARG A 76 -10.85 -8.08 -0.28
C ARG A 76 -12.29 -7.80 0.13
N LYS A 77 -12.60 -7.81 1.42
CA LYS A 77 -13.93 -7.48 1.97
C LYS A 77 -14.21 -5.98 2.02
N LEU A 78 -13.16 -5.14 1.92
CA LEU A 78 -13.32 -3.70 1.87
C LEU A 78 -13.85 -3.25 0.50
N PRO A 79 -14.60 -2.13 0.46
CA PRO A 79 -14.98 -1.50 -0.79
C PRO A 79 -13.76 -1.19 -1.66
N ILE A 80 -13.93 -1.36 -2.97
CA ILE A 80 -12.94 -0.88 -3.94
C ILE A 80 -12.90 0.65 -3.93
N TYR A 81 -11.71 1.21 -4.07
CA TYR A 81 -11.48 2.59 -4.37
C TYR A 81 -11.12 2.72 -5.85
N ALA A 82 -12.06 3.24 -6.63
CA ALA A 82 -11.86 3.57 -8.03
C ALA A 82 -11.60 5.08 -8.15
N GLY A 83 -10.37 5.47 -8.48
CA GLY A 83 -9.97 6.87 -8.46
C GLY A 83 -8.47 7.06 -8.65
N THR A 84 -8.03 8.32 -8.66
CA THR A 84 -6.59 8.62 -8.71
C THR A 84 -5.97 8.53 -7.32
N VAL A 85 -4.84 7.86 -7.23
CA VAL A 85 -4.00 7.80 -6.01
C VAL A 85 -2.53 8.04 -6.36
N TYR A 86 -1.72 8.33 -5.36
CA TYR A 86 -0.34 8.74 -5.50
C TYR A 86 0.55 7.91 -4.57
N SER A 87 1.69 7.43 -5.05
CA SER A 87 2.63 6.70 -4.20
C SER A 87 4.06 7.17 -4.46
N ALA A 88 4.88 7.23 -3.41
CA ALA A 88 6.32 7.33 -3.56
C ALA A 88 6.92 5.93 -3.61
N ALA A 89 7.56 5.61 -4.72
CA ALA A 89 8.06 4.28 -4.99
C ALA A 89 9.58 4.29 -5.16
N HIS A 90 10.18 3.14 -4.85
CA HIS A 90 11.53 2.82 -5.27
C HIS A 90 11.43 1.77 -6.37
N LEU A 91 11.77 2.15 -7.59
CA LEU A 91 12.00 1.22 -8.68
C LEU A 91 13.47 0.80 -8.71
N GLN A 92 13.75 -0.43 -9.12
CA GLN A 92 15.13 -0.83 -9.35
C GLN A 92 15.76 0.09 -10.42
N PRO A 93 17.05 0.47 -10.29
CA PRO A 93 17.67 1.39 -11.24
C PRO A 93 17.53 0.97 -12.70
N THR A 94 17.65 -0.32 -12.98
CA THR A 94 17.46 -0.89 -14.33
C THR A 94 16.04 -0.70 -14.87
N GLU A 95 15.03 -0.87 -14.02
CA GLU A 95 13.63 -0.65 -14.38
C GLU A 95 13.33 0.83 -14.62
N LEU A 96 13.79 1.70 -13.72
CA LEU A 96 13.62 3.15 -13.88
C LEU A 96 14.32 3.67 -15.14
N SER A 97 15.57 3.27 -15.39
CA SER A 97 16.30 3.66 -16.61
C SER A 97 15.60 3.20 -17.87
N ARG A 98 15.03 1.99 -17.89
CA ARG A 98 14.23 1.48 -19.02
C ARG A 98 13.00 2.36 -19.28
N LEU A 99 12.27 2.72 -18.22
CA LEU A 99 11.10 3.60 -18.33
C LEU A 99 11.48 5.00 -18.84
N VAL A 100 12.54 5.59 -18.27
CA VAL A 100 13.04 6.91 -18.70
C VAL A 100 13.49 6.89 -20.16
N ALA A 101 14.18 5.84 -20.60
CA ALA A 101 14.59 5.70 -22.00
C ALA A 101 13.38 5.63 -22.95
N ALA A 102 12.35 4.86 -22.61
CA ALA A 102 11.12 4.79 -23.40
C ALA A 102 10.43 6.17 -23.53
N ALA A 103 10.51 7.02 -22.50
CA ALA A 103 9.96 8.37 -22.55
C ALA A 103 10.75 9.33 -23.46
N THR A 104 12.05 9.11 -23.64
CA THR A 104 12.94 10.03 -24.38
C THR A 104 13.21 9.62 -25.82
N THR A 105 13.07 8.34 -26.17
CA THR A 105 13.34 7.83 -27.54
C THR A 105 12.15 8.01 -28.49
N GLY A 106 10.99 8.45 -28.00
CA GLY A 106 9.77 8.56 -28.81
C GLY A 106 9.16 7.21 -29.19
N ASP A 107 9.65 6.11 -28.61
CA ASP A 107 8.98 4.81 -28.66
C ASP A 107 7.57 4.93 -28.06
N THR A 108 6.60 4.20 -28.61
CA THR A 108 5.28 4.13 -28.00
C THR A 108 5.41 3.57 -26.58
N LEU A 109 4.75 4.23 -25.61
CA LEU A 109 4.65 3.77 -24.22
C LEU A 109 4.08 2.34 -24.10
N GLU A 110 3.55 1.79 -25.18
CA GLU A 110 3.23 0.37 -25.34
C GLU A 110 4.43 -0.55 -24.99
N ASN A 111 5.66 -0.11 -25.28
CA ASN A 111 6.89 -0.82 -24.90
C ASN A 111 7.34 -0.55 -23.45
N ALA A 112 6.80 0.48 -22.78
CA ALA A 112 7.08 0.72 -21.36
C ALA A 112 6.50 -0.41 -20.48
N GLY A 113 5.49 -1.13 -20.99
CA GLY A 113 5.07 -2.44 -20.50
C GLY A 113 4.23 -2.40 -19.23
N ILE A 114 4.10 -3.59 -18.63
CA ILE A 114 3.37 -3.81 -17.38
C ILE A 114 4.38 -3.88 -16.23
N ILE A 115 4.13 -3.11 -15.17
CA ILE A 115 4.81 -3.24 -13.89
C ILE A 115 3.97 -4.19 -13.03
N THR A 116 4.56 -5.29 -12.56
CA THR A 116 3.95 -6.13 -11.52
C THR A 116 4.57 -5.76 -10.18
N TRP A 117 3.75 -5.28 -9.25
CA TRP A 117 4.23 -4.88 -7.94
C TRP A 117 4.14 -6.07 -6.96
N PRO A 118 5.26 -6.67 -6.53
CA PRO A 118 5.25 -7.97 -5.86
C PRO A 118 4.76 -7.92 -4.40
N ALA A 119 4.73 -6.74 -3.80
CA ALA A 119 4.33 -6.53 -2.40
C ALA A 119 3.03 -5.74 -2.32
N TYR A 120 2.58 -5.36 -1.12
CA TYR A 120 1.52 -4.36 -1.03
C TYR A 120 2.05 -3.00 -1.50
N LEU A 121 1.30 -2.33 -2.37
CA LEU A 121 1.58 -0.93 -2.73
C LEU A 121 0.70 -0.04 -1.85
N SER A 122 1.33 0.72 -0.96
CA SER A 122 0.66 1.80 -0.24
C SER A 122 0.63 3.05 -1.11
N ALA A 123 -0.55 3.63 -1.32
CA ALA A 123 -0.77 4.87 -2.02
C ALA A 123 -1.69 5.78 -1.22
N SER A 124 -1.72 7.07 -1.54
CA SER A 124 -2.56 8.07 -0.89
C SER A 124 -3.49 8.73 -1.88
N CYS A 125 -4.70 9.07 -1.46
CA CYS A 125 -5.56 10.00 -2.21
C CYS A 125 -4.94 11.42 -2.32
N SER A 126 -3.96 11.73 -1.47
CA SER A 126 -3.29 13.04 -1.41
C SER A 126 -1.92 13.01 -2.07
N ARG A 127 -1.76 13.78 -3.15
CA ARG A 127 -0.46 14.00 -3.79
C ARG A 127 0.56 14.62 -2.81
N ARG A 128 0.09 15.41 -1.83
CA ARG A 128 0.94 16.01 -0.80
C ARG A 128 1.59 14.94 0.08
N VAL A 129 0.81 13.95 0.54
CA VAL A 129 1.32 12.85 1.39
C VAL A 129 2.38 12.05 0.64
N ALA A 130 2.11 11.66 -0.61
CA ALA A 130 3.10 10.96 -1.43
C ALA A 130 4.41 11.76 -1.61
N LYS A 131 4.34 13.09 -1.75
CA LYS A 131 5.55 13.93 -1.82
C LYS A 131 6.31 13.99 -0.49
N ILE A 132 5.61 14.01 0.64
CA ILE A 132 6.23 13.96 1.98
C ILE A 132 6.98 12.64 2.13
N HIS A 133 6.36 11.51 1.76
CA HIS A 133 7.03 10.20 1.76
C HIS A 133 8.24 10.15 0.82
N ALA A 134 8.16 10.78 -0.36
CA ALA A 134 9.30 10.83 -1.27
C ALA A 134 10.51 11.56 -0.65
N ALA A 135 10.27 12.62 0.13
CA ALA A 135 11.32 13.37 0.81
C ALA A 135 11.79 12.72 2.12
N GLY A 136 10.87 12.17 2.92
CA GLY A 136 11.13 11.67 4.27
C GLY A 136 11.93 10.37 4.34
N PHE A 137 12.07 9.65 3.22
CA PHE A 137 12.81 8.38 3.15
C PHE A 137 14.08 8.48 2.28
N SER A 138 14.66 9.67 2.14
CA SER A 138 15.87 9.92 1.34
C SER A 138 17.09 9.11 1.81
N ASP A 139 17.17 8.82 3.11
CA ASP A 139 18.33 8.15 3.73
C ASP A 139 18.08 6.66 3.96
N SER A 140 16.97 6.12 3.44
CA SER A 140 16.65 4.69 3.55
C SER A 140 17.53 3.84 2.63
N VAL A 141 17.63 2.54 2.92
CA VAL A 141 18.36 1.56 2.08
C VAL A 141 17.81 1.48 0.65
N ALA A 142 16.54 1.86 0.45
CA ALA A 142 15.87 1.93 -0.84
C ALA A 142 15.13 3.27 -0.96
N PRO A 143 15.86 4.37 -1.20
CA PRO A 143 15.28 5.71 -1.21
C PRO A 143 14.29 5.84 -2.37
N LYS A 144 13.19 6.56 -2.13
CA LYS A 144 12.15 6.75 -3.15
C LYS A 144 12.75 7.52 -4.33
N ASN A 145 12.65 6.95 -5.53
CA ASN A 145 13.29 7.48 -6.73
C ASN A 145 12.29 7.85 -7.83
N CYS A 146 10.99 7.68 -7.59
CA CYS A 146 9.92 8.11 -8.47
C CYS A 146 8.62 8.35 -7.70
N LEU A 147 7.69 9.05 -8.36
CA LEU A 147 6.31 9.21 -7.91
C LEU A 147 5.38 8.49 -8.88
N PHE A 148 4.50 7.64 -8.35
CA PHE A 148 3.42 7.04 -9.12
C PHE A 148 2.16 7.91 -9.05
N VAL A 149 1.50 8.06 -10.19
CA VAL A 149 0.13 8.56 -10.30
C VAL A 149 -0.70 7.43 -10.86
N VAL A 150 -1.50 6.78 -10.03
CA VAL A 150 -2.22 5.54 -10.37
C VAL A 150 -3.70 5.83 -10.57
N ARG A 151 -4.26 5.39 -11.69
CA ARG A 151 -5.71 5.22 -11.84
C ARG A 151 -6.11 3.85 -11.27
N SER A 152 -6.54 3.87 -10.01
CA SER A 152 -6.98 2.70 -9.26
C SER A 152 -8.33 2.21 -9.79
N LYS A 153 -8.45 0.89 -9.90
CA LYS A 153 -9.68 0.12 -10.15
C LYS A 153 -10.04 -0.76 -8.95
N THR A 154 -9.04 -1.32 -8.27
CA THR A 154 -9.22 -2.29 -7.18
C THR A 154 -8.42 -1.97 -5.91
N GLY A 155 -7.73 -0.82 -5.81
CA GLY A 155 -7.18 -0.38 -4.53
C GLY A 155 -8.23 -0.39 -3.40
N ARG A 156 -7.82 -0.65 -2.16
CA ARG A 156 -8.72 -0.70 -1.00
C ARG A 156 -8.47 0.51 -0.10
N ASN A 157 -9.48 1.35 0.10
CA ASN A 157 -9.36 2.44 1.08
C ASN A 157 -9.34 1.83 2.48
N ILE A 158 -8.23 2.04 3.18
CA ILE A 158 -8.01 1.53 4.55
C ILE A 158 -7.89 2.66 5.58
N GLU A 159 -8.11 3.92 5.16
CA GLU A 159 -7.85 5.11 5.96
C GLU A 159 -8.55 5.05 7.32
N GLN A 160 -9.80 4.62 7.38
CA GLN A 160 -10.55 4.58 8.66
C GLN A 160 -10.03 3.55 9.66
N LEU A 161 -9.20 2.60 9.21
CA LEU A 161 -8.62 1.53 10.04
C LEU A 161 -7.11 1.67 10.19
N SER A 162 -6.48 2.60 9.47
CA SER A 162 -5.05 2.89 9.54
C SER A 162 -4.68 3.55 10.87
N CYS A 163 -3.50 3.24 11.39
CA CYS A 163 -2.94 3.92 12.56
C CYS A 163 -2.63 5.41 12.28
N TYR A 164 -2.42 5.76 11.00
CA TYR A 164 -2.29 7.11 10.47
C TYR A 164 -3.59 7.54 9.76
N GLY A 165 -4.73 7.13 10.30
CA GLY A 165 -6.06 7.52 9.85
C GLY A 165 -6.72 8.55 10.77
N PRO A 166 -7.95 9.01 10.44
CA PRO A 166 -8.70 9.94 11.28
C PRO A 166 -9.10 9.35 12.66
N ASN A 167 -9.04 8.02 12.80
CA ASN A 167 -9.25 7.32 14.07
C ASN A 167 -7.92 7.03 14.80
N GLY A 168 -6.79 7.41 14.20
CA GLY A 168 -5.43 7.18 14.68
C GLY A 168 -5.07 7.94 15.96
N LYS A 169 -3.79 7.84 16.34
CA LYS A 169 -3.24 8.57 17.50
C LYS A 169 -3.28 10.09 17.27
N ASP A 170 -3.07 10.53 16.03
CA ASP A 170 -3.19 11.92 15.60
C ASP A 170 -4.10 12.00 14.35
N PRO A 171 -5.34 12.52 14.48
CA PRO A 171 -6.26 12.61 13.36
C PRO A 171 -5.81 13.62 12.29
N PHE A 172 -4.86 14.51 12.59
CA PHE A 172 -4.34 15.50 11.64
C PHE A 172 -3.20 14.95 10.78
N ASP A 173 -2.67 13.77 11.11
CA ASP A 173 -1.63 13.08 10.35
C ASP A 173 -2.21 12.01 9.40
N SER A 174 -3.42 12.24 8.87
CA SER A 174 -4.05 11.27 7.98
C SER A 174 -3.28 11.09 6.67
N GLU A 175 -2.88 9.86 6.39
CA GLU A 175 -2.21 9.48 5.14
C GLU A 175 -3.19 9.24 3.98
N GLN A 176 -4.50 9.18 4.23
CA GLN A 176 -5.54 8.93 3.22
C GLN A 176 -5.24 7.67 2.38
N GLU A 177 -4.87 6.60 3.07
CA GLU A 177 -4.24 5.43 2.47
C GLU A 177 -5.23 4.55 1.67
N VAL A 178 -4.80 4.21 0.46
CA VAL A 178 -5.37 3.19 -0.42
C VAL A 178 -4.30 2.13 -0.65
N LEU A 179 -4.63 0.89 -0.30
CA LEU A 179 -3.71 -0.23 -0.35
C LEU A 179 -4.03 -1.16 -1.52
N PHE A 180 -3.03 -1.48 -2.34
CA PHE A 180 -3.14 -2.52 -3.37
C PHE A 180 -2.58 -3.84 -2.85
N LEU A 181 -3.17 -4.94 -3.32
CA LEU A 181 -2.73 -6.29 -2.97
C LEU A 181 -1.38 -6.63 -3.66
N PRO A 182 -0.66 -7.64 -3.16
CA PRO A 182 0.51 -8.18 -3.85
C PRO A 182 0.17 -8.61 -5.28
N ASP A 183 1.18 -8.53 -6.14
CA ASP A 183 1.13 -8.87 -7.56
C ASP A 183 0.14 -8.03 -8.39
N THR A 184 -0.27 -6.86 -7.86
CA THR A 184 -1.08 -5.91 -8.65
C THR A 184 -0.28 -5.44 -9.86
N GLN A 185 -0.94 -5.43 -11.01
CA GLN A 185 -0.34 -5.06 -12.29
C GLN A 185 -0.77 -3.66 -12.73
N PHE A 186 0.18 -2.93 -13.30
CA PHE A 186 -0.03 -1.56 -13.76
C PHE A 186 0.54 -1.38 -15.17
N THR A 187 -0.28 -0.88 -16.08
CA THR A 187 0.19 -0.40 -17.39
C THR A 187 0.77 1.00 -17.24
N VAL A 188 1.97 1.21 -17.78
CA VAL A 188 2.57 2.55 -17.86
C VAL A 188 1.95 3.32 -19.02
N VAL A 189 1.38 4.49 -18.73
CA VAL A 189 0.66 5.32 -19.73
C VAL A 189 1.24 6.72 -19.91
N GLY A 190 2.25 7.07 -19.12
CA GLY A 190 2.92 8.37 -19.22
C GLY A 190 4.08 8.47 -18.27
N ILE A 191 5.10 9.24 -18.64
CA ILE A 191 6.24 9.54 -17.80
C ILE A 191 6.54 11.03 -17.94
N ASP A 192 6.56 11.75 -16.83
CA ASP A 192 6.91 13.16 -16.76
C ASP A 192 8.25 13.32 -16.04
N LEU A 193 9.20 13.91 -16.76
CA LEU A 193 10.59 14.12 -16.33
C LEU A 193 10.87 15.59 -15.97
N ALA A 194 9.87 16.47 -15.98
CA ALA A 194 10.04 17.89 -15.70
C ALA A 194 10.19 18.20 -14.19
N THR A 195 10.08 17.19 -13.33
CA THR A 195 10.19 17.32 -11.87
C THR A 195 11.49 16.71 -11.34
N SER A 196 11.86 17.03 -10.09
CA SER A 196 13.07 16.50 -9.45
C SER A 196 13.09 14.97 -9.30
N LEU A 197 11.91 14.35 -9.24
CA LEU A 197 11.73 12.90 -9.35
C LEU A 197 10.86 12.60 -10.57
N PRO A 198 11.17 11.57 -11.38
CA PRO A 198 10.27 11.11 -12.43
C PRO A 198 8.88 10.80 -11.91
N ILE A 199 7.85 11.29 -12.59
CA ILE A 199 6.46 10.94 -12.34
C ILE A 199 6.04 9.88 -13.36
N ILE A 200 5.64 8.71 -12.88
CA ILE A 200 5.19 7.60 -13.70
C ILE A 200 3.67 7.48 -13.56
N GLN A 201 2.97 7.64 -14.67
CA GLN A 201 1.52 7.56 -14.75
C GLN A 201 1.13 6.11 -15.07
N LEU A 202 0.27 5.57 -14.23
CA LEU A 202 -0.09 4.15 -14.21
C LEU A 202 -1.61 4.00 -14.30
N ILE A 203 -2.05 2.97 -15.02
CA ILE A 203 -3.42 2.46 -14.97
C ILE A 203 -3.36 1.04 -14.42
N GLU A 204 -4.09 0.77 -13.33
CA GLU A 204 -4.24 -0.60 -12.84
C GLU A 204 -4.90 -1.47 -13.92
N VAL A 205 -4.37 -2.66 -14.16
CA VAL A 205 -4.86 -3.60 -15.20
C VAL A 205 -6.19 -4.21 -14.76
#